data_AF-A0A9W7BAE3-F1
#
_entry.id   AF-A0A9W7BAE3-F1
#
_cell.length_a   1.000
_cell.length_b   1.000
_cell.length_c   1.000
_cell.angle_alpha   90.00
_cell.angle_beta   90.00
_cell.angle_gamma   90.00
#
_symmetry.space_group_name_H-M   'P 1'
#
loop_
_entity.id
_entity.type
_entity.pdbx_description
1 polymer ?
#
loop_
_entity_poly.entity_id
_entity_poly.type
_entity_poly.pdbx_seq_one_letter_code
_entity_poly.pdbx_strand_id
1 'polypeptide(L)'
;MNVKATEREAEIAATMEEVFDTAGKKETEIVALKANIEEGDKQIAALNAKNAEQVAEITALKTTNANVIAAVSGTMAAPAAVISTMNATAASYVGFKFDNATLKIAAREWRADKVMAKAKYGHISG
;
A
#
# COMPACT_ATOMS: atom_id res chain seq x y z
N MET A 1 4.06 89.93 -19.79
CA MET A 1 4.00 88.46 -19.59
C MET A 1 2.68 88.13 -18.90
N ASN A 2 1.97 87.11 -19.37
CA ASN A 2 0.62 86.76 -18.88
C ASN A 2 0.75 85.75 -17.73
N VAL A 3 0.54 86.20 -16.49
CA VAL A 3 0.73 85.41 -15.25
C VAL A 3 -0.06 84.09 -15.26
N LYS A 4 -1.22 84.07 -15.92
CA LYS A 4 -2.04 82.85 -16.08
C LYS A 4 -1.38 81.77 -16.93
N ALA A 5 -0.53 82.15 -17.89
CA ALA A 5 0.20 81.19 -18.70
C ALA A 5 1.31 80.51 -17.88
N THR A 6 2.01 81.28 -17.04
CA THR A 6 3.08 80.76 -16.17
C THR A 6 2.56 79.85 -15.04
N GLU A 7 1.39 80.15 -14.46
CA GLU A 7 0.77 79.27 -13.46
C GLU A 7 0.40 77.91 -14.06
N ARG A 8 -0.16 77.92 -15.28
CA ARG A 8 -0.52 76.70 -16.01
C ARG A 8 0.72 75.86 -16.39
N GLU A 9 1.82 76.50 -16.75
CA GLU A 9 3.09 75.80 -17.03
C GLU A 9 3.67 75.13 -15.77
N ALA A 10 3.59 75.79 -14.61
CA ALA A 10 4.02 75.20 -13.34
C ALA A 10 3.16 74.01 -12.92
N GLU A 11 1.84 74.08 -13.13
CA GLU A 11 0.90 73.00 -12.82
C GLU A 11 1.14 71.77 -13.72
N ILE A 12 1.41 71.98 -15.01
CA ILE A 12 1.80 70.91 -15.94
C ILE A 12 3.12 70.26 -15.49
N ALA A 13 4.12 71.05 -15.12
CA ALA A 13 5.41 70.52 -14.67
C ALA A 13 5.27 69.66 -13.41
N ALA A 14 4.50 70.12 -12.41
CA ALA A 14 4.24 69.38 -11.18
C ALA A 14 3.49 68.05 -11.46
N THR A 15 2.50 68.08 -12.37
CA THR A 15 1.76 66.87 -12.76
C THR A 15 2.66 65.86 -13.47
N MET A 16 3.56 66.33 -14.35
CA MET A 16 4.51 65.45 -15.04
C MET A 16 5.49 64.80 -14.05
N GLU A 17 6.00 65.55 -13.09
CA GLU A 17 6.88 65.03 -12.03
C GLU A 17 6.17 63.93 -11.21
N GLU A 18 4.93 64.17 -10.78
CA GLU A 18 4.12 63.17 -10.06
C GLU A 18 3.87 61.91 -10.90
N VAL A 19 3.62 62.05 -12.20
CA VAL A 19 3.42 60.93 -13.12
C VAL A 19 4.69 60.08 -13.23
N PHE A 20 5.87 60.71 -13.36
CA PHE A 20 7.14 59.98 -13.44
C PHE A 20 7.46 59.25 -12.13
N ASP A 21 7.26 59.89 -10.98
CA ASP A 21 7.45 59.26 -9.67
C ASP A 21 6.52 58.06 -9.48
N THR A 22 5.26 58.22 -9.86
CA THR A 22 4.27 57.13 -9.78
C THR A 22 4.63 55.98 -10.71
N ALA A 23 5.08 56.29 -11.94
CA ALA A 23 5.54 55.28 -12.88
C ALA A 23 6.75 54.50 -12.34
N GLY A 24 7.74 55.20 -11.75
CA GLY A 24 8.92 54.55 -11.16
C GLY A 24 8.58 53.62 -9.98
N LYS A 25 7.63 54.03 -9.12
CA LYS A 25 7.13 53.18 -8.02
C LYS A 25 6.42 51.94 -8.56
N LYS A 26 5.56 52.09 -9.56
CA LYS A 26 4.86 50.96 -10.21
C LYS A 26 5.82 50.00 -10.90
N GLU A 27 6.86 50.51 -11.56
CA GLU A 27 7.89 49.66 -12.18
C GLU A 27 8.61 48.81 -11.13
N THR A 28 8.95 49.41 -9.98
CA THR A 28 9.56 48.70 -8.85
C THR A 28 8.64 47.58 -8.32
N GLU A 29 7.35 47.87 -8.16
CA GLU A 29 6.34 46.89 -7.74
C GLU A 29 6.20 45.75 -8.77
N ILE A 30 6.18 46.06 -10.07
CA ILE A 30 6.11 45.06 -11.14
C ILE A 30 7.32 44.13 -11.11
N VAL A 31 8.53 44.66 -10.91
CA VAL A 31 9.75 43.84 -10.78
C VAL A 31 9.65 42.92 -9.57
N ALA A 32 9.19 43.42 -8.42
CA ALA A 32 9.00 42.60 -7.22
C ALA A 32 7.95 41.49 -7.43
N LEU A 33 6.82 41.81 -8.05
CA LEU A 33 5.77 40.84 -8.36
C LEU A 33 6.26 39.75 -9.32
N LYS A 34 7.04 40.11 -10.35
CA LYS A 34 7.64 39.14 -11.26
C LYS A 34 8.57 38.17 -10.54
N ALA A 35 9.42 38.66 -9.64
CA ALA A 35 10.29 37.81 -8.84
C ALA A 35 9.49 36.84 -7.94
N ASN A 36 8.42 37.33 -7.32
CA ASN A 36 7.53 36.50 -6.50
C ASN A 36 6.81 35.42 -7.32
N ILE A 37 6.39 35.73 -8.55
CA ILE A 37 5.79 34.75 -9.46
C ILE A 37 6.80 33.66 -9.83
N GLU A 38 8.03 34.05 -10.20
CA GLU A 38 9.08 33.10 -10.54
C GLU A 38 9.42 32.17 -9.36
N GLU A 39 9.46 32.70 -8.14
CA GLU A 39 9.65 31.91 -6.93
C GLU A 39 8.45 30.99 -6.65
N GLY A 40 7.23 31.47 -6.87
CA GLY A 40 6.01 30.65 -6.80
C GLY A 40 6.04 29.47 -7.78
N ASP A 41 6.48 29.69 -9.02
CA ASP A 41 6.62 28.65 -10.03
C ASP A 41 7.66 27.59 -9.62
N LYS A 42 8.79 28.01 -9.04
CA LYS A 42 9.79 27.09 -8.48
C LYS A 42 9.22 26.24 -7.35
N GLN A 43 8.43 26.83 -6.45
CA GLN A 43 7.78 26.11 -5.36
C GLN A 43 6.74 25.11 -5.87
N ILE A 44 5.93 25.49 -6.86
CA ILE A 44 4.97 24.58 -7.52
C ILE A 44 5.70 23.40 -8.17
N ALA A 45 6.80 23.65 -8.88
CA ALA A 45 7.59 22.60 -9.50
C ALA A 45 8.15 21.61 -8.46
N ALA A 46 8.67 22.13 -7.33
CA ALA A 46 9.17 21.30 -6.23
C ALA A 46 8.06 20.46 -5.58
N LEU A 47 6.88 21.04 -5.34
CA LEU A 47 5.71 20.31 -4.82
C LEU A 47 5.25 19.22 -5.77
N ASN A 48 5.23 19.48 -7.08
CA ASN A 48 4.87 18.49 -8.09
C ASN A 48 5.87 17.33 -8.15
N ALA A 49 7.17 17.60 -8.03
CA ALA A 49 8.19 16.55 -7.96
C ALA A 49 8.00 15.67 -6.71
N LYS A 50 7.78 16.27 -5.54
CA LYS A 50 7.50 15.55 -4.30
C LYS A 50 6.23 14.71 -4.38
N ASN A 51 5.17 15.24 -4.99
CA ASN A 51 3.93 14.50 -5.20
C ASN A 51 4.16 13.28 -6.12
N ALA A 52 4.97 13.42 -7.17
CA ALA A 52 5.30 12.31 -8.06
C ALA A 52 6.06 11.19 -7.32
N GLU A 53 7.02 11.54 -6.46
CA GLU A 53 7.73 10.58 -5.60
C GLU A 53 6.78 9.83 -4.66
N GLN A 54 5.88 10.56 -3.98
CA GLN A 54 4.88 9.96 -3.08
C GLN A 54 3.92 9.02 -3.80
N VAL A 55 3.48 9.38 -5.02
CA VAL A 55 2.64 8.51 -5.85
C VAL A 55 3.38 7.22 -6.23
N ALA A 56 4.67 7.31 -6.56
CA ALA A 56 5.49 6.15 -6.85
C ALA A 56 5.63 5.23 -5.61
N GLU A 57 5.87 5.82 -4.43
CA GLU A 57 5.96 5.07 -3.17
C GLU A 57 4.65 4.36 -2.82
N ILE A 58 3.51 5.05 -2.91
CA ILE A 58 2.18 4.45 -2.67
C ILE A 58 1.94 3.28 -3.63
N THR A 59 2.36 3.41 -4.90
CA THR A 59 2.20 2.35 -5.90
C THR A 59 3.07 1.13 -5.56
N ALA A 60 4.30 1.35 -5.11
CA ALA A 60 5.18 0.28 -4.65
C ALA A 60 4.60 -0.43 -3.42
N LEU A 61 4.12 0.32 -2.42
CA LEU A 61 3.51 -0.25 -1.21
C LEU A 61 2.25 -1.06 -1.53
N LYS A 62 1.39 -0.58 -2.43
CA LYS A 62 0.21 -1.33 -2.90
C LYS A 62 0.60 -2.66 -3.53
N THR A 63 1.65 -2.66 -4.35
CA THR A 63 2.17 -3.87 -5.00
C THR A 63 2.73 -4.85 -3.97
N THR A 64 3.54 -4.36 -3.02
CA THR A 64 4.08 -5.16 -1.92
C THR A 64 2.97 -5.78 -1.08
N ASN A 65 1.95 -5.00 -0.72
CA ASN A 65 0.80 -5.49 0.05
C ASN A 65 0.04 -6.59 -0.71
N ALA A 66 -0.19 -6.42 -2.01
CA ALA A 66 -0.83 -7.45 -2.83
C ALA A 66 -0.02 -8.76 -2.83
N ASN A 67 1.30 -8.67 -2.95
CA ASN A 67 2.20 -9.83 -2.90
C ASN A 67 2.17 -10.53 -1.54
N VAL A 68 2.18 -9.76 -0.44
CA VAL A 68 2.07 -10.30 0.92
C VAL A 68 0.74 -11.02 1.13
N ILE A 69 -0.38 -10.42 0.68
CA ILE A 69 -1.70 -11.04 0.74
C ILE A 69 -1.70 -12.37 -0.03
N ALA A 70 -1.19 -12.39 -1.25
CA ALA A 70 -1.11 -13.62 -2.06
C ALA A 70 -0.27 -14.70 -1.38
N ALA A 71 0.89 -14.34 -0.81
CA ALA A 71 1.75 -15.26 -0.09
C ALA A 71 1.07 -15.85 1.15
N VAL A 72 0.41 -15.02 1.96
CA VAL A 72 -0.32 -15.46 3.17
C VAL A 72 -1.50 -16.35 2.82
N SER A 73 -2.29 -16.00 1.78
CA SER A 73 -3.38 -16.87 1.32
C SER A 73 -2.88 -18.24 0.87
N GLY A 74 -1.75 -18.29 0.16
CA GLY A 74 -1.12 -19.54 -0.24
C GLY A 74 -0.62 -20.38 0.96
N THR A 75 0.04 -19.75 1.93
CA THR A 75 0.57 -20.45 3.11
C THR A 75 -0.53 -20.92 4.06
N MET A 76 -1.70 -20.26 4.11
CA MET A 76 -2.85 -20.74 4.91
C MET A 76 -3.63 -21.88 4.21
N ALA A 77 -3.65 -21.91 2.87
CA ALA A 77 -4.35 -22.95 2.12
C ALA A 77 -3.72 -24.35 2.31
N ALA A 78 -2.38 -24.42 2.36
CA ALA A 78 -1.66 -25.69 2.55
C ALA A 78 -1.99 -26.42 3.88
N PRO A 79 -1.88 -25.80 5.07
CA PRO A 79 -2.23 -26.44 6.33
C PRO A 79 -3.73 -26.69 6.47
N ALA A 80 -4.61 -25.85 5.89
CA ALA A 80 -6.05 -26.12 5.88
C ALA A 80 -6.39 -27.42 5.13
N ALA A 81 -5.74 -27.69 4.00
CA ALA A 81 -5.89 -28.94 3.25
C ALA A 81 -5.36 -30.16 4.05
N VAL A 82 -4.25 -30.00 4.77
CA VAL A 82 -3.69 -31.05 5.63
C VAL A 82 -4.60 -31.36 6.81
N ILE A 83 -5.14 -30.33 7.49
CA ILE A 83 -6.08 -30.52 8.61
C ILE A 83 -7.36 -31.21 8.12
N SER A 84 -7.86 -30.83 6.95
CA SER A 84 -9.04 -31.47 6.33
C SER A 84 -8.79 -32.96 6.05
N THR A 85 -7.64 -33.32 5.48
CA THR A 85 -7.28 -34.72 5.21
C THR A 85 -7.03 -35.51 6.49
N MET A 86 -6.39 -34.93 7.50
CA MET A 86 -6.25 -35.55 8.82
C MET A 86 -7.61 -35.82 9.48
N ASN A 87 -8.53 -34.86 9.43
CA ASN A 87 -9.88 -35.03 9.99
C ASN A 87 -10.69 -36.10 9.25
N ALA A 88 -10.62 -36.13 7.91
CA ALA A 88 -11.25 -37.18 7.11
C ALA A 88 -10.69 -38.57 7.47
N THR A 89 -9.37 -38.67 7.64
CA THR A 89 -8.70 -39.91 8.05
C THR A 89 -9.11 -40.34 9.46
N ALA A 90 -9.11 -39.42 10.42
CA ALA A 90 -9.55 -39.68 11.79
C ALA A 90 -11.02 -40.13 11.84
N ALA A 91 -11.91 -39.50 11.06
CA ALA A 91 -13.31 -39.89 10.97
C ALA A 91 -13.47 -41.33 10.44
N SER A 92 -12.66 -41.73 9.44
CA SER A 92 -12.67 -43.10 8.94
C SER A 92 -12.20 -44.13 9.99
N TYR A 93 -11.24 -43.75 10.84
CA TYR A 93 -10.72 -44.60 11.90
C TYR A 93 -11.71 -44.77 13.06
N VAL A 94 -12.37 -43.69 13.49
CA VAL A 94 -13.38 -43.72 14.57
C VAL A 94 -14.65 -44.47 14.13
N GLY A 95 -14.95 -44.50 12.83
CA GLY A 95 -16.04 -45.31 12.26
C GLY A 95 -15.74 -46.81 12.21
N PHE A 96 -14.48 -47.24 12.33
CA PHE A 96 -14.09 -48.65 12.30
C PHE A 96 -14.30 -49.30 13.67
N LYS A 97 -15.50 -49.84 13.91
CA LYS A 97 -15.76 -50.65 15.10
C LYS A 97 -15.21 -52.06 14.89
N PHE A 98 -14.09 -52.37 15.53
CA PHE A 98 -13.64 -53.75 15.70
C PHE A 98 -14.65 -54.50 16.57
N ASP A 99 -15.51 -55.30 15.95
CA ASP A 99 -16.40 -56.17 16.70
C ASP A 99 -15.65 -57.39 17.28
N ASN A 100 -16.31 -58.12 18.18
CA ASN A 100 -15.72 -59.28 18.85
C ASN A 100 -15.29 -60.38 17.86
N ALA A 101 -15.94 -60.47 16.69
CA ALA A 101 -15.57 -61.42 15.64
C ALA A 101 -14.23 -61.03 14.99
N THR A 102 -14.08 -59.75 14.65
CA THR A 102 -12.87 -59.18 14.06
C THR A 102 -11.69 -59.31 15.03
N LEU A 103 -11.89 -59.07 16.33
CA LEU A 103 -10.86 -59.25 17.35
C LEU A 103 -10.40 -60.71 17.48
N LYS A 104 -11.32 -61.69 17.41
CA LYS A 104 -10.98 -63.12 17.46
C LYS A 104 -10.16 -63.57 16.26
N ILE A 105 -10.49 -63.07 15.07
CA ILE A 105 -9.74 -63.35 13.83
C ILE A 105 -8.35 -62.73 13.95
N ALA A 106 -8.28 -61.46 14.32
CA ALA A 106 -7.02 -60.73 14.48
C ALA A 106 -6.10 -61.41 15.52
N ALA A 107 -6.63 -61.87 16.65
CA ALA A 107 -5.87 -62.59 17.66
C ALA A 107 -5.41 -63.99 17.22
N ARG A 108 -6.13 -64.63 16.29
CA ARG A 108 -5.71 -65.91 15.69
C ARG A 108 -4.60 -65.69 14.67
N GLU A 109 -4.78 -64.71 13.77
CA GLU A 109 -3.79 -64.34 12.76
C GLU A 109 -2.49 -63.85 13.42
N TRP A 110 -2.58 -63.08 14.52
CA TRP A 110 -1.39 -62.64 15.28
C TRP A 110 -0.60 -63.79 15.91
N ARG A 111 -1.28 -64.84 16.38
CA ARG A 111 -0.59 -66.03 16.91
C ARG A 111 0.09 -66.83 15.80
N ALA A 112 -0.43 -66.79 14.58
CA ALA A 112 0.13 -67.49 13.43
C ALA A 112 1.28 -66.71 12.78
N ASP A 113 1.09 -65.41 12.53
CA ASP A 113 2.08 -64.51 11.94
C ASP A 113 1.90 -63.08 12.49
N LYS A 114 2.78 -62.71 13.41
CA LYS A 114 2.74 -61.39 14.06
C LYS A 114 3.04 -60.24 13.08
N VAL A 115 3.89 -60.46 12.07
CA VAL A 115 4.32 -59.39 11.16
C VAL A 115 3.17 -59.04 10.22
N MET A 116 2.54 -60.06 9.63
CA MET A 116 1.38 -59.86 8.75
C MET A 116 0.18 -59.29 9.51
N ALA A 117 -0.11 -59.81 10.72
CA ALA A 117 -1.23 -59.33 11.52
C ALA A 117 -1.03 -57.86 11.97
N LYS A 118 0.21 -57.46 12.32
CA LYS A 118 0.53 -56.07 12.66
C LYS A 118 0.32 -55.11 11.49
N ALA A 119 0.68 -55.53 10.27
CA ALA A 119 0.46 -54.71 9.07
C ALA A 119 -1.04 -54.50 8.77
N LYS A 120 -1.88 -55.49 9.08
CA LYS A 120 -3.31 -55.51 8.76
C LYS A 120 -4.22 -54.88 9.82
N TYR A 121 -3.91 -55.06 11.11
CA TYR A 121 -4.76 -54.64 12.23
C TYR A 121 -4.10 -53.64 13.19
N GLY A 122 -2.80 -53.36 13.03
CA GLY A 122 -2.03 -52.56 13.96
C GLY A 122 -1.57 -53.34 15.20
N HIS A 123 -1.24 -52.63 16.28
CA HIS A 123 -0.78 -53.26 17.53
C HIS A 123 -1.96 -53.84 18.32
N ILE A 124 -1.96 -55.17 18.47
CA ILE A 124 -2.92 -55.88 19.32
C ILE A 124 -2.24 -56.11 20.68
N SER A 125 -2.58 -55.31 21.69
CA SER A 125 -2.19 -55.59 23.08
C SER A 125 -3.00 -56.79 23.58
N GLY A 126 -2.30 -57.86 23.95
CA GLY A 126 -2.89 -59.05 24.56
C GLY A 126 -3.21 -58.86 26.04
#